data_AF-A0A954LQG8-F1
#
_entry.id   AF-A0A954LQG8-F1
#
_cell.length_a   1.000
_cell.length_b   1.000
_cell.length_c   1.000
_cell.angle_alpha   90.00
_cell.angle_beta   90.00
_cell.angle_gamma   90.00
#
_symmetry.space_group_name_H-M   'P 1'
#
loop_
_entity.id
_entity.type
_entity.pdbx_description
1 polymer ?
#
loop_
_entity_poly.entity_id
_entity_poly.type
_entity_poly.pdbx_seq_one_letter_code
_entity_poly.pdbx_strand_id
1 'polypeptide(L)'
;KLLAVPELRARYLANVREIAEESLDWKTLGPQIAKMRKQILTDVKADTRKLASFDEFLAATATSPPEKEQSRHMPLRTFAEKRRAYLLKAVDQKPTQK
;
A
#
# COMPACT_ATOMS: atom_id res chain seq x y z
N LYS A 1 -7.19 -4.57 -27.67
CA LYS A 1 -6.21 -4.74 -26.57
C LYS A 1 -5.42 -3.44 -26.41
N LEU A 2 -5.64 -2.68 -25.32
CA LEU A 2 -5.00 -1.36 -25.13
C LEU A 2 -3.47 -1.46 -24.94
N LEU A 3 -3.03 -2.39 -24.10
CA LEU A 3 -1.61 -2.59 -23.78
C LEU A 3 -0.80 -3.31 -24.87
N ALA A 4 -1.45 -3.70 -25.97
CA ALA A 4 -0.77 -4.23 -27.15
C ALA A 4 -0.20 -3.11 -28.03
N VAL A 5 -0.72 -1.89 -27.93
CA VAL A 5 -0.20 -0.70 -28.63
C VAL A 5 1.02 -0.17 -27.85
N PRO A 6 2.21 -0.08 -28.45
CA PRO A 6 3.44 0.29 -27.75
C PRO A 6 3.36 1.64 -27.02
N GLU A 7 2.76 2.65 -27.65
CA GLU A 7 2.63 3.99 -27.08
C GLU A 7 1.72 4.01 -25.85
N LEU A 8 0.57 3.32 -25.92
CA LEU A 8 -0.37 3.23 -24.81
C LEU A 8 0.20 2.41 -23.65
N ARG A 9 0.99 1.38 -23.96
CA ARG A 9 1.73 0.60 -22.95
C ARG A 9 2.78 1.47 -22.26
N ALA A 10 3.55 2.27 -23.00
CA ALA A 10 4.54 3.17 -22.43
C ALA A 10 3.90 4.19 -21.49
N ARG A 11 2.78 4.81 -21.91
CA ARG A 11 2.02 5.74 -21.07
C ARG A 11 1.49 5.08 -19.80
N TYR A 12 0.97 3.86 -19.91
CA TYR A 12 0.50 3.10 -18.74
C TYR A 12 1.65 2.85 -17.74
N LEU A 13 2.82 2.42 -18.22
CA LEU A 13 3.97 2.16 -17.35
C LEU A 13 4.51 3.45 -16.70
N ALA A 14 4.44 4.59 -17.38
CA ALA A 14 4.75 5.88 -16.79
C ALA A 14 3.81 6.22 -15.61
N ASN A 15 2.50 6.05 -15.78
CA ASN A 15 1.54 6.25 -14.70
C ASN A 15 1.78 5.28 -13.52
N VAL A 16 2.12 4.02 -13.80
CA VAL A 16 2.44 3.03 -12.75
C VAL A 16 3.68 3.44 -11.97
N ARG A 17 4.68 4.00 -12.65
CA ARG A 17 5.88 4.55 -12.02
C ARG A 17 5.53 5.69 -11.06
N GLU A 18 4.76 6.67 -11.54
CA GLU A 18 4.29 7.82 -10.74
C GLU A 18 3.54 7.36 -9.49
N ILE A 19 2.61 6.40 -9.62
CA ILE A 19 1.90 5.81 -8.47
C ILE A 19 2.89 5.18 -7.48
N ALA A 20 3.91 4.45 -7.95
CA ALA A 20 4.89 3.81 -7.09
C ALA A 20 5.81 4.84 -6.40
N GLU A 21 6.20 5.90 -7.10
CA GLU A 21 7.13 6.92 -6.60
C GLU A 21 6.43 7.90 -5.64
N GLU A 22 5.20 8.31 -5.94
CA GLU A 22 4.53 9.41 -5.23
C GLU A 22 3.42 8.92 -4.30
N SER A 23 2.56 8.01 -4.78
CA SER A 23 1.37 7.58 -4.02
C SER A 23 1.65 6.47 -3.01
N LEU A 24 2.59 5.57 -3.34
CA LEU A 24 2.97 4.44 -2.47
C LEU A 24 4.21 4.73 -1.61
N ASP A 25 4.82 5.93 -1.70
CA ASP A 25 5.85 6.33 -0.76
C ASP A 25 5.25 6.45 0.64
N TRP A 26 5.85 5.78 1.63
CA TRP A 26 5.39 5.86 3.00
C TRP A 26 5.48 7.27 3.59
N LYS A 27 6.38 8.11 3.06
CA LYS A 27 6.49 9.51 3.48
C LYS A 27 5.22 10.32 3.16
N THR A 28 4.52 9.98 2.08
CA THR A 28 3.26 10.66 1.67
C THR A 28 2.04 9.93 2.23
N LEU A 29 2.02 8.60 2.13
CA LEU A 29 0.87 7.76 2.53
C LEU A 29 0.73 7.62 4.05
N GLY A 30 1.85 7.49 4.78
CA GLY A 30 1.87 7.26 6.22
C GLY A 30 1.13 8.34 7.03
N PRO A 31 1.39 9.65 6.81
CA PRO A 31 0.65 10.72 7.48
C PRO A 31 -0.86 10.69 7.22
N GLN A 32 -1.30 10.33 6.01
CA GLN A 32 -2.71 10.23 5.67
C GLN A 32 -3.39 9.08 6.43
N ILE A 33 -2.75 7.91 6.48
CA ILE A 33 -3.24 6.77 7.27
C ILE A 33 -3.31 7.14 8.76
N ALA A 34 -2.30 7.81 9.29
CA ALA A 34 -2.29 8.24 10.69
C ALA A 34 -3.44 9.22 11.00
N LYS A 35 -3.73 10.15 10.09
CA LYS A 35 -4.86 11.07 10.18
C LYS A 35 -6.19 10.32 10.20
N MET A 36 -6.43 9.43 9.23
CA MET A 36 -7.67 8.64 9.15
C MET A 36 -7.84 7.73 10.37
N ARG A 37 -6.76 7.06 10.79
CA ARG A 37 -6.73 6.22 12.00
C ARG A 37 -7.16 7.03 13.23
N LYS A 38 -6.64 8.25 13.39
CA LYS A 38 -7.00 9.12 14.52
C LYS A 38 -8.49 9.46 14.53
N GLN A 39 -9.10 9.67 13.36
CA GLN A 39 -10.52 10.06 13.26
C GLN A 39 -11.47 8.95 13.70
N ILE A 40 -11.15 7.67 13.44
CA ILE A 40 -12.03 6.53 13.74
C ILE A 40 -11.60 5.72 14.97
N LEU A 41 -10.51 6.11 15.64
CA LEU A 41 -9.88 5.32 16.69
C LEU A 41 -10.85 4.98 17.83
N THR A 42 -11.60 5.98 18.29
CA THR A 42 -12.57 5.85 19.39
C THR A 42 -13.73 4.95 19.00
N ASP A 43 -14.21 5.09 17.77
CA ASP A 43 -15.37 4.35 17.28
C ASP A 43 -15.02 2.87 17.10
N VAL A 44 -13.85 2.58 16.53
CA VAL A 44 -13.35 1.21 16.41
C VAL A 44 -13.10 0.58 17.79
N LYS A 45 -12.64 1.36 18.78
CA LYS A 45 -12.46 0.84 20.14
C LYS A 45 -13.81 0.48 20.79
N ALA A 46 -14.81 1.33 20.64
CA ALA A 46 -16.14 1.16 21.23
C ALA A 46 -17.02 0.11 20.51
N ASP A 47 -16.72 -0.21 19.25
CA ASP A 47 -17.49 -1.18 18.45
C ASP A 47 -17.46 -2.59 19.09
N THR A 48 -18.61 -3.14 19.42
CA THR A 48 -18.76 -4.49 20.01
C THR A 48 -19.10 -5.56 18.97
N ARG A 49 -19.34 -5.18 17.71
CA ARG A 49 -19.72 -6.09 16.60
C ARG A 49 -18.65 -6.21 15.51
N LYS A 50 -17.49 -5.57 15.66
CA LYS A 50 -16.36 -5.68 14.73
C LYS A 50 -15.83 -7.12 14.63
N LEU A 51 -15.48 -7.51 13.40
CA LEU A 51 -14.92 -8.84 13.10
C LEU A 51 -13.45 -8.99 13.52
N ALA A 52 -12.72 -7.88 13.64
CA ALA A 52 -11.33 -7.84 14.06
C ALA A 52 -11.20 -7.13 15.40
N SER A 53 -10.21 -7.52 16.20
CA SER A 53 -9.90 -6.88 17.47
C SER A 53 -9.36 -5.46 17.29
N PHE A 54 -9.41 -4.67 18.36
CA PHE A 54 -8.82 -3.33 18.36
C PHE A 54 -7.30 -3.38 18.16
N ASP A 55 -6.61 -4.37 18.74
CA ASP A 55 -5.16 -4.52 18.60
C ASP A 55 -4.75 -4.89 17.17
N GLU A 56 -5.54 -5.73 16.48
CA GLU A 56 -5.35 -6.01 15.05
C GLU A 56 -5.50 -4.74 14.20
N PHE A 57 -6.46 -3.86 14.53
CA PHE A 57 -6.58 -2.56 13.87
C PHE A 57 -5.35 -1.66 14.11
N LEU A 58 -4.85 -1.59 15.35
CA LEU A 58 -3.65 -0.81 15.68
C LEU A 58 -2.41 -1.32 14.94
N ALA A 59 -2.26 -2.64 14.85
CA ALA A 59 -1.16 -3.30 14.15
C ALA A 59 -1.25 -3.10 12.62
N ALA A 60 -2.44 -3.25 12.03
CA ALA A 60 -2.65 -3.09 10.59
C ALA A 60 -2.37 -1.65 10.11
N THR A 61 -2.65 -0.66 10.96
CA THR A 61 -2.51 0.78 10.68
C THR A 61 -1.29 1.42 11.37
N ALA A 62 -0.34 0.61 11.85
CA ALA A 62 0.86 1.09 12.52
C ALA A 62 1.76 1.88 11.57
N THR A 63 2.34 2.97 12.08
CA THR A 63 3.34 3.76 11.35
C THR A 63 4.69 3.07 11.33
N SER A 64 4.99 2.31 12.38
CA SER A 64 6.21 1.51 12.48
C SER A 64 6.01 0.14 11.85
N PRO A 65 7.04 -0.45 11.22
CA PRO A 65 6.97 -1.83 10.77
C PRO A 65 6.68 -2.74 11.97
N PRO A 66 5.91 -3.82 11.78
CA PRO A 66 5.63 -4.76 12.86
C PRO A 66 6.94 -5.41 13.34
N GLU A 67 7.13 -5.50 14.66
CA GLU A 67 8.27 -6.24 15.24
C GLU A 67 8.16 -7.76 14.98
N LYS A 68 6.94 -8.25 14.72
CA LYS A 68 6.64 -9.65 14.44
C LYS A 68 5.56 -9.77 13.37
N GLU A 69 5.77 -10.60 12.34
CA GLU A 69 4.76 -10.95 11.31
C GLU A 69 3.69 -11.91 11.89
N GLN A 70 3.04 -11.52 12.98
CA GLN A 70 2.07 -12.36 13.71
C GLN A 70 0.61 -12.07 13.34
N SER A 71 0.37 -10.98 12.63
CA SER A 71 -0.95 -10.61 12.14
C SER A 71 -1.34 -11.47 10.93
N ARG A 72 -2.55 -12.04 10.94
CA ARG A 72 -3.15 -12.69 9.76
C ARG A 72 -3.26 -11.73 8.55
N HIS A 73 -3.23 -10.43 8.82
CA HIS A 73 -3.34 -9.38 7.81
C HIS A 73 -2.00 -8.63 7.66
N MET A 74 -1.56 -8.44 6.41
CA MET A 74 -0.37 -7.63 6.11
C MET A 74 -0.62 -6.17 6.53
N PRO A 75 0.25 -5.55 7.35
CA PRO A 75 0.13 -4.13 7.68
C PRO A 75 0.23 -3.23 6.44
N LEU A 76 -0.46 -2.10 6.46
CA LEU A 76 -0.53 -1.18 5.31
C LEU A 76 0.85 -0.67 4.89
N ARG A 77 1.75 -0.43 5.87
CA ARG A 77 3.14 -0.05 5.59
C ARG A 77 3.88 -1.12 4.80
N THR A 78 3.85 -2.34 5.31
CA THR A 78 4.51 -3.48 4.67
C THR A 78 3.98 -3.71 3.26
N PHE A 79 2.67 -3.56 3.05
CA PHE A 79 2.07 -3.62 1.73
C PHE A 79 2.60 -2.52 0.81
N ALA A 80 2.55 -1.26 1.24
CA ALA A 80 2.99 -0.12 0.43
C ALA A 80 4.45 -0.26 0.01
N GLU A 81 5.35 -0.59 0.95
CA GLU A 81 6.78 -0.76 0.70
C GLU A 81 7.05 -1.95 -0.25
N LYS A 82 6.48 -3.13 0.02
CA LYS A 82 6.67 -4.32 -0.84
C LYS A 82 6.09 -4.08 -2.24
N ARG A 83 4.91 -3.46 -2.34
CA ARG A 83 4.26 -3.19 -3.62
C ARG A 83 5.02 -2.14 -4.43
N ARG A 84 5.47 -1.07 -3.79
CA ARG A 84 6.32 -0.04 -4.40
C ARG A 84 7.58 -0.65 -5.00
N ALA A 85 8.31 -1.45 -4.21
CA ALA A 85 9.53 -2.10 -4.67
C ALA A 85 9.27 -3.02 -5.88
N TYR A 86 8.18 -3.80 -5.85
CA TYR A 86 7.78 -4.64 -6.97
C TYR A 86 7.47 -3.83 -8.23
N LEU A 87 6.69 -2.75 -8.11
CA LEU A 87 6.26 -1.94 -9.26
C LEU A 87 7.44 -1.22 -9.92
N LEU A 88 8.34 -0.63 -9.12
CA LEU A 88 9.55 0.00 -9.65
C LEU A 88 10.41 -1.01 -10.42
N LYS A 89 10.66 -2.18 -9.82
CA LYS A 89 11.38 -3.27 -10.49
C LYS A 89 10.69 -3.70 -11.80
N ALA A 90 9.37 -3.82 -11.80
CA ALA A 90 8.61 -4.26 -12.97
C ALA A 90 8.59 -3.21 -14.10
N VAL A 91 8.62 -1.93 -13.78
CA VAL A 91 8.67 -0.84 -14.77
C VAL A 91 10.10 -0.63 -15.30
N ASP A 92 11.12 -0.87 -14.49
CA ASP A 92 12.54 -0.73 -14.87
C ASP A 92 13.06 -1.90 -15.71
N GLN A 93 12.48 -3.09 -15.52
CA GLN A 93 12.80 -4.23 -16.36
C GLN A 93 12.21 -4.01 -17.77
N LYS A 94 13.09 -3.90 -18.77
CA LYS A 94 12.72 -3.84 -20.19
C LYS A 94 11.71 -4.95 -20.50
N PRO A 95 10.68 -4.68 -21.32
CA PRO A 95 9.69 -5.69 -21.65
C PRO A 95 10.38 -6.85 -22.38
N THR A 96 10.45 -8.01 -21.73
CA THR A 96 10.79 -9.27 -22.39
C THR A 96 9.69 -9.52 -23.42
N GLN A 97 9.98 -9.20 -24.68
CA GLN A 97 9.13 -9.56 -25.80
C GLN A 97 9.14 -11.10 -25.87
N LYS A 98 7.99 -11.71 -25.60
CA LYS A 98 7.66 -13.07 -26.05
C LYS A 98 6.86 -12.94 -27.33
#